data_AF-A0A352PUE2-F1
#
_entry.id   AF-A0A352PUE2-F1
#
_cell.length_a   1.000
_cell.length_b   1.000
_cell.length_c   1.000
_cell.angle_alpha   90.00
_cell.angle_beta   90.00
_cell.angle_gamma   90.00
#
_symmetry.space_group_name_H-M   'P 1'
#
loop_
_entity.id
_entity.type
_entity.pdbx_description
1 polymer ?
#
loop_
_entity_poly.entity_id
_entity_poly.type
_entity_poly.pdbx_seq_one_letter_code
_entity_poly.pdbx_strand_id
1 'polypeptide(L)'
;IEAEALSVLLAGDSEKPVVGMVAPDMPICLHRMQEIERREILNALERNRWVQSWAARELGFTLRQLGYRIKKFGLEAVVSKQRKHSA
;
A
#
# COMPACT_ATOMS: atom_id res chain seq x y z
N ILE A 1 14.31 15.01 34.69
CA ILE A 1 12.97 15.65 34.55
C ILE A 1 12.79 15.90 33.06
N GLU A 2 12.73 14.82 32.27
CA GLU A 2 11.56 13.97 31.97
C GLU A 2 10.81 14.48 30.72
N ALA A 3 11.01 13.76 29.62
CA ALA A 3 10.03 13.56 28.56
C ALA A 3 10.40 12.31 27.73
N GLU A 4 10.59 11.17 28.42
CA GLU A 4 10.64 9.83 27.79
C GLU A 4 9.22 9.21 27.62
N ALA A 5 8.16 9.99 27.77
CA ALA A 5 6.80 9.48 27.89
C ALA A 5 5.92 9.68 26.63
N LEU A 6 6.39 9.27 25.45
CA LEU A 6 5.51 9.09 24.29
C LEU A 6 5.74 7.77 23.56
N SER A 7 6.04 6.71 24.34
CA SER A 7 6.18 5.33 23.86
C SER A 7 4.95 4.44 24.11
N VAL A 8 3.88 4.90 24.77
CA VAL A 8 2.73 4.04 25.11
C VAL A 8 1.40 4.81 25.06
N LEU A 9 0.77 4.91 23.88
CA LEU A 9 -0.70 5.02 23.80
C LEU A 9 -1.33 4.72 22.42
N LEU A 10 -0.80 3.79 21.64
CA LEU A 10 -1.54 3.20 20.51
C LEU A 10 -1.21 1.70 20.36
N ALA A 11 -1.22 0.97 21.47
CA ALA A 11 -1.39 -0.48 21.44
C ALA A 11 -2.90 -0.76 21.36
N GLY A 12 -3.41 -0.80 20.13
CA GLY A 12 -4.68 -1.40 19.77
C GLY A 12 -4.40 -2.39 18.64
N ASP A 13 -4.33 -3.65 19.00
CA ASP A 13 -4.16 -4.77 18.09
C ASP A 13 -5.26 -4.81 17.01
N SER A 14 -4.81 -5.07 15.78
CA SER A 14 -5.45 -5.96 14.82
C SER A 14 -6.99 -5.95 14.70
N GLU A 15 -7.56 -4.87 14.16
CA GLU A 15 -8.79 -4.96 13.36
C GLU A 15 -8.60 -4.21 12.04
N LYS A 16 -7.72 -4.72 11.17
CA LYS A 16 -7.80 -4.28 9.76
C LYS A 16 -8.91 -5.09 9.12
N PRO A 17 -10.00 -4.48 8.62
CA PRO A 17 -10.94 -5.22 7.79
C PRO A 17 -10.16 -5.69 6.57
N VAL A 18 -9.86 -6.98 6.57
CA VAL A 18 -9.25 -7.68 5.46
C VAL A 18 -10.37 -8.04 4.50
N VAL A 19 -10.23 -7.53 3.27
CA VAL A 19 -10.97 -7.91 2.06
C VAL A 19 -12.40 -7.35 1.93
N GLY A 20 -12.56 -6.52 0.89
CA GLY A 20 -13.77 -6.56 0.06
C GLY A 20 -14.94 -5.64 0.38
N MET A 21 -14.83 -4.71 1.33
CA MET A 21 -15.96 -3.85 1.70
C MET A 21 -15.54 -2.38 1.75
N VAL A 22 -15.97 -1.61 0.75
CA VAL A 22 -16.08 -0.15 0.91
C VAL A 22 -17.10 0.05 2.02
N ALA A 23 -16.68 0.66 3.14
CA ALA A 23 -17.63 1.06 4.18
C ALA A 23 -18.65 2.02 3.54
N PRO A 24 -19.98 1.80 3.70
CA PRO A 24 -21.02 2.52 2.97
C PRO A 24 -21.08 4.03 3.26
N ASP A 25 -20.34 4.47 4.27
CA ASP A 25 -20.27 5.82 4.83
C ASP A 25 -18.93 6.54 4.57
N MET A 26 -18.00 5.95 3.81
CA MET A 26 -16.78 6.68 3.43
C MET A 26 -17.11 7.79 2.41
N PRO A 27 -16.63 9.03 2.61
CA PRO A 27 -16.81 10.10 1.65
C PRO A 27 -16.18 9.71 0.31
N ILE A 28 -16.96 9.89 -0.76
CA ILE A 28 -16.63 9.52 -2.15
C ILE A 28 -15.22 9.99 -2.57
N CYS A 29 -14.80 11.17 -2.10
CA CYS A 29 -13.49 11.73 -2.38
C CYS A 29 -12.33 10.84 -1.90
N LEU A 30 -12.44 10.27 -0.70
CA LEU A 30 -11.41 9.38 -0.16
C LEU A 30 -11.35 8.07 -0.93
N HIS A 31 -12.50 7.51 -1.31
CA HIS A 31 -12.54 6.33 -2.18
C HIS A 31 -11.87 6.58 -3.53
N ARG A 32 -12.17 7.73 -4.16
CA ARG A 32 -11.54 8.13 -5.43
C ARG A 32 -10.03 8.30 -5.31
N MET A 33 -9.56 8.94 -4.24
CA MET A 33 -8.12 9.10 -3.96
C MET A 33 -7.41 7.75 -3.82
N GLN A 34 -8.03 6.80 -3.11
CA GLN A 34 -7.48 5.46 -2.94
C GLN A 34 -7.41 4.67 -4.25
N GLU A 35 -8.42 4.79 -5.11
CA GLU A 35 -8.40 4.12 -6.42
C GLU A 35 -7.34 4.71 -7.36
N ILE A 36 -7.18 6.04 -7.36
CA ILE A 36 -6.10 6.69 -8.10
C ILE A 36 -4.74 6.20 -7.59
N GLU A 37 -4.51 6.21 -6.27
CA GLU A 37 -3.26 5.73 -5.68
C GLU A 37 -2.98 4.27 -6.05
N ARG A 38 -3.99 3.39 -5.96
CA ARG A 38 -3.90 1.99 -6.36
C ARG A 38 -3.50 1.84 -7.84
N ARG A 39 -4.13 2.62 -8.73
CA ARG A 39 -3.87 2.58 -10.16
C ARG A 39 -2.46 3.06 -10.51
N GLU A 40 -2.00 4.13 -9.88
CA GLU A 40 -0.64 4.64 -10.08
C GLU A 40 0.43 3.64 -9.64
N ILE A 41 0.20 2.93 -8.54
CA ILE A 41 1.11 1.85 -8.09
C ILE A 41 1.18 0.73 -9.13
N LEU A 42 0.05 0.30 -9.68
CA LEU A 42 0.02 -0.73 -10.73
C LEU A 42 0.76 -0.27 -11.99
N ASN A 43 0.49 0.95 -12.46
CA ASN A 43 1.13 1.52 -13.64
C ASN A 43 2.66 1.62 -13.46
N ALA A 44 3.13 2.06 -12.30
CA ALA A 44 4.56 2.13 -12.01
C ALA A 44 5.21 0.74 -11.94
N LEU A 45 4.52 -0.25 -11.36
CA LEU A 45 5.00 -1.63 -11.34
C LEU A 45 5.14 -2.20 -12.75
N GLU A 46 4.13 -2.00 -13.61
CA GLU A 46 4.16 -2.45 -15.00
C GLU A 46 5.31 -1.82 -15.80
N ARG A 47 5.47 -0.49 -15.72
CA ARG A 47 6.56 0.22 -16.41
C ARG A 47 7.95 -0.24 -15.97
N ASN A 48 8.09 -0.66 -14.70
CA ASN A 48 9.35 -1.14 -14.14
C ASN A 48 9.49 -2.67 -14.13
N ARG A 49 8.79 -3.39 -15.03
CA ARG A 49 8.87 -4.87 -15.14
C ARG A 49 8.65 -5.58 -13.80
N TRP A 50 7.75 -5.05 -12.98
CA TRP A 50 7.38 -5.58 -11.66
C TRP A 50 8.52 -5.59 -10.62
N VAL A 51 9.57 -4.79 -10.84
CA VAL A 51 10.65 -4.57 -9.87
C VAL A 51 10.21 -3.49 -8.87
N GLN A 52 9.81 -3.93 -7.67
CA GLN A 52 9.26 -3.04 -6.64
C GLN A 52 10.22 -1.91 -6.23
N SER A 53 11.53 -2.16 -6.19
CA SER A 53 12.51 -1.12 -5.84
C SER A 53 12.59 0.00 -6.86
N TRP A 54 12.39 -0.29 -8.15
CA TRP A 54 12.37 0.72 -9.21
C TRP A 54 11.04 1.47 -9.23
N ALA A 55 9.92 0.76 -9.09
CA ALA A 55 8.60 1.40 -8.97
C ALA A 55 8.51 2.33 -7.75
N ALA A 56 9.12 1.94 -6.62
CA ALA A 56 9.17 2.78 -5.42
C ALA A 56 9.95 4.07 -5.68
N ARG A 57 11.12 3.97 -6.34
CA ARG A 57 11.95 5.12 -6.70
C ARG A 57 11.23 6.07 -7.66
N GLU A 58 10.51 5.52 -8.63
CA GLU A 58 9.75 6.33 -9.57
C GLU A 58 8.61 7.12 -8.90
N LEU A 59 7.89 6.48 -7.98
CA LEU A 59 6.79 7.10 -7.23
C LEU A 59 7.26 7.99 -6.06
N GLY A 60 8.57 8.08 -5.82
CA GLY A 60 9.12 8.83 -4.68
C GLY A 60 8.82 8.19 -3.32
N PHE A 61 8.58 6.88 -3.28
CA PHE A 61 8.37 6.12 -2.06
C PHE A 61 9.64 5.38 -1.62
N THR A 62 9.76 5.16 -0.32
CA THR A 62 10.63 4.08 0.18
C THR A 62 10.04 2.71 -0.21
N LEU A 63 10.90 1.69 -0.34
CA LEU A 63 10.46 0.32 -0.63
C LEU A 63 9.43 -0.17 0.40
N ARG A 64 9.63 0.16 1.68
CA ARG A 64 8.71 -0.19 2.78
C ARG A 64 7.34 0.47 2.60
N GLN A 65 7.29 1.75 2.25
CA GLN A 65 6.03 2.47 2.00
C GLN A 65 5.28 1.89 0.80
N LEU A 66 5.98 1.53 -0.28
CA LEU A 66 5.36 0.88 -1.42
C LEU A 66 4.81 -0.50 -1.03
N GLY A 67 5.60 -1.30 -0.30
CA GLY A 67 5.19 -2.61 0.21
C GLY A 67 3.92 -2.52 1.06
N TYR A 68 3.80 -1.50 1.92
CA TYR A 68 2.57 -1.29 2.69
C TYR A 68 1.35 -0.97 1.85
N ARG A 69 1.51 -0.18 0.77
CA ARG A 69 0.40 0.12 -0.13
C ARG A 69 -0.01 -1.10 -0.95
N ILE A 70 0.96 -1.89 -1.40
CA ILE A 70 0.72 -3.17 -2.07
C ILE A 70 -0.13 -4.08 -1.17
N LYS A 71 0.22 -4.21 0.11
CA LYS A 71 -0.56 -4.97 1.08
C LYS A 71 -1.94 -4.35 1.34
N LYS A 72 -2.00 -3.02 1.52
CA LYS A 72 -3.25 -2.27 1.75
C LYS A 72 -4.27 -2.50 0.63
N PHE A 73 -3.83 -2.51 -0.62
CA PHE A 73 -4.69 -2.67 -1.79
C PHE A 73 -4.83 -4.13 -2.26
N GLY A 74 -4.30 -5.10 -1.51
CA GLY A 74 -4.40 -6.52 -1.87
C GLY A 74 -3.70 -6.88 -3.18
N LEU A 75 -2.61 -6.19 -3.53
CA LEU A 75 -1.89 -6.37 -4.80
C LEU A 75 -0.83 -7.48 -4.76
N GLU A 76 -0.61 -8.12 -3.61
CA GLU A 76 0.46 -9.10 -3.39
C GLU A 76 0.38 -10.30 -4.35
N ALA A 77 -0.83 -10.81 -4.61
CA ALA A 77 -1.05 -11.92 -5.55
C ALA A 77 -0.72 -11.53 -7.00
N VAL A 78 -1.06 -10.30 -7.40
CA VAL A 78 -0.78 -9.79 -8.76
C VAL A 78 0.73 -9.65 -8.92
N VAL A 79 1.40 -8.98 -7.99
CA VAL A 79 2.84 -8.72 -8.06
C VAL A 79 3.65 -10.01 -8.07
N SER A 80 3.29 -11.00 -7.25
CA SER A 80 3.98 -12.30 -7.24
C SER A 80 3.76 -13.11 -8.50
N LYS A 81 2.56 -13.06 -9.11
CA LYS A 81 2.27 -13.73 -10.39
C LYS A 81 3.11 -13.16 -11.53
N GLN A 82 3.18 -11.83 -11.66
CA GLN A 82 3.81 -11.22 -12.83
C GLN A 82 5.34 -11.29 -12.82
N ARG A 83 5.95 -11.34 -11.62
CA ARG A 83 7.39 -11.59 -11.49
C ARG A 83 7.79 -12.97 -12.00
N LYS A 84 6.93 -13.99 -11.88
CA LYS A 84 7.20 -15.35 -12.39
C LYS A 84 7.10 -15.46 -13.91
N HIS A 85 6.32 -14.58 -14.55
CA HIS A 85 6.16 -14.55 -16.01
C HIS A 85 7.22 -13.69 -16.72
N SER A 86 7.89 -12.80 -15.97
CA SER A 86 8.88 -11.87 -16.52
C SER A 86 10.33 -12.36 -16.38
N ALA A 87 10.54 -13.52 -15.76
CA ALA A 87 11.83 -14.20 -15.60
C ALA A 87 11.94 -15.35 -16.60
#